data_AF-A0A2R6L4L0-F1
#
_entry.id   AF-A0A2R6L4L0-F1
#
_cell.length_a   1.000
_cell.length_b   1.000
_cell.length_c   1.000
_cell.angle_alpha   90.00
_cell.angle_beta   90.00
_cell.angle_gamma   90.00
#
_symmetry.space_group_name_H-M   'P 1'
#
loop_
_entity.id
_entity.type
_entity.pdbx_description
1 polymer ?
#
loop_
_entity_poly.entity_id
_entity_poly.type
_entity_poly.pdbx_seq_one_letter_code
_entity_poly.pdbx_strand_id
1 'polypeptide(L)'
;MFEYLALAHQVPEEWRAQSAVFSELFFVFLAVGTLVGVVVVSYTLLHLYRNRDDGTDPKGFEAPQLGELPTGQSGGKSSKLFLSFGLSAIIVISLVVYSYGLLLYVEQGPSGDVADEQNMEVEVVGIQFIWQFNYDNGVQTTDTLYVPQGEVVRLAVTSDDVWHNFGAPELRVKADAIPGEYSHTWFIANETGTYDVKCYELCGSGHSQMTAEINVMEEEEFDEWYEKAGANVTETPTPTPDDHGGDEDEGGGHGSQPAHGDAATNARMGVAA
;
A
#
# COMPACT_ATOMS: atom_id res chain seq x y z
N MET A 1 -6.10 7.77 21.86
CA MET A 1 -5.55 6.52 22.46
C MET A 1 -6.67 5.59 22.95
N PHE A 2 -7.74 6.11 23.58
CA PHE A 2 -8.88 5.28 24.00
C PHE A 2 -9.93 5.03 22.90
N GLU A 3 -10.07 5.90 21.90
CA GLU A 3 -11.03 5.69 20.79
C GLU A 3 -10.63 4.54 19.84
N TYR A 4 -9.33 4.35 19.59
CA TYR A 4 -8.84 3.23 18.76
C TYR A 4 -9.08 1.85 19.37
N LEU A 5 -9.26 1.75 20.69
CA LEU A 5 -9.55 0.50 21.38
C LEU A 5 -11.04 0.13 21.31
N ALA A 6 -11.92 1.10 21.03
CA ALA A 6 -13.37 0.89 20.96
C ALA A 6 -13.84 0.44 19.57
N LEU A 7 -13.10 0.77 18.51
CA LEU A 7 -13.39 0.40 17.12
C LEU A 7 -12.91 -1.01 16.73
N ALA A 8 -12.29 -1.73 17.66
CA ALA A 8 -11.83 -3.11 17.45
C ALA A 8 -12.96 -4.15 17.55
N HIS A 9 -14.22 -3.75 17.76
CA HIS A 9 -15.32 -4.66 18.11
C HIS A 9 -16.32 -4.95 16.95
N GLN A 10 -16.02 -4.53 15.72
CA GLN A 10 -16.92 -4.67 14.56
C GLN A 10 -16.28 -5.41 13.36
N VAL A 11 -15.16 -6.09 13.57
CA VAL A 11 -14.56 -6.96 12.54
C VAL A 11 -14.92 -8.41 12.88
N PRO A 12 -15.26 -9.28 11.92
CA PRO A 12 -15.30 -10.73 12.16
C PRO A 12 -14.02 -11.14 12.90
N GLU A 13 -14.18 -11.95 13.94
CA GLU A 13 -13.32 -12.08 15.13
C GLU A 13 -11.84 -12.47 14.91
N GLU A 14 -11.33 -12.48 13.67
CA GLU A 14 -10.07 -13.12 13.31
C GLU A 14 -9.02 -12.21 12.63
N TRP A 15 -9.40 -11.14 11.90
CA TRP A 15 -8.43 -10.30 11.18
C TRP A 15 -8.41 -8.84 11.63
N ARG A 16 -7.21 -8.26 11.66
CA ARG A 16 -6.93 -6.88 12.07
C ARG A 16 -6.65 -6.07 10.81
N ALA A 17 -7.20 -4.86 10.76
CA ALA A 17 -6.86 -3.90 9.70
C ALA A 17 -5.34 -3.68 9.63
N GLN A 18 -4.79 -3.66 8.42
CA GLN A 18 -3.36 -3.43 8.19
C GLN A 18 -2.89 -2.13 8.85
N SER A 19 -3.71 -1.07 8.77
CA SER A 19 -3.46 0.22 9.40
C SER A 19 -3.21 0.13 10.92
N ALA A 20 -3.93 -0.76 11.61
CA ALA A 20 -3.76 -1.01 13.04
C ALA A 20 -2.43 -1.72 13.33
N VAL A 21 -2.05 -2.71 12.51
CA VAL A 21 -0.77 -3.45 12.65
C VAL A 21 0.42 -2.51 12.45
N PHE A 22 0.40 -1.70 11.39
CA PHE A 22 1.45 -0.71 11.14
C PHE A 22 1.52 0.38 12.20
N SER A 23 0.38 0.78 12.77
CA SER A 23 0.35 1.75 13.87
C SER A 23 0.98 1.18 15.14
N GLU A 24 0.71 -0.09 15.47
CA GLU A 24 1.36 -0.79 16.58
C GLU A 24 2.88 -0.83 16.39
N LEU A 25 3.35 -1.27 15.22
CA LEU A 25 4.78 -1.27 14.87
C LEU A 25 5.40 0.11 15.04
N PHE A 26 4.78 1.14 14.47
CA PHE A 26 5.29 2.50 14.55
C PHE A 26 5.45 2.96 16.01
N PHE A 27 4.44 2.78 16.85
CA PHE A 27 4.50 3.23 18.24
C PHE A 27 5.47 2.41 19.09
N VAL A 28 5.61 1.11 18.85
CA VAL A 28 6.63 0.28 19.51
C VAL A 28 8.04 0.76 19.17
N PHE A 29 8.33 0.94 17.88
CA PHE A 29 9.63 1.43 17.42
C PHE A 29 9.90 2.85 17.92
N LEU A 30 8.89 3.73 17.87
CA LEU A 30 9.01 5.10 18.36
C LEU A 30 9.27 5.12 19.87
N ALA A 31 8.56 4.31 20.67
CA ALA A 31 8.74 4.26 22.11
C ALA A 31 10.13 3.74 22.50
N VAL A 32 10.54 2.61 21.93
CA VAL A 32 11.86 2.01 22.21
C VAL A 32 12.98 2.93 21.71
N GLY A 33 12.86 3.45 20.49
CA GLY A 33 13.82 4.38 19.90
C GLY A 33 13.95 5.68 20.69
N THR A 34 12.83 6.26 21.13
CA THR A 34 12.82 7.46 21.97
C THR A 34 13.46 7.17 23.33
N LEU A 35 13.16 6.04 23.96
CA LEU A 35 13.76 5.64 25.24
C LEU A 35 15.29 5.50 25.11
N VAL A 36 15.77 4.77 24.11
CA VAL A 36 17.21 4.63 23.84
C VAL A 36 17.85 5.98 23.54
N GLY A 37 17.22 6.79 22.69
CA GLY A 37 17.67 8.13 22.34
C GLY A 37 17.80 9.04 23.56
N VAL A 38 16.78 9.07 24.43
CA VAL A 38 16.80 9.85 25.68
C VAL A 38 17.94 9.39 26.58
N VAL A 39 18.16 8.07 26.74
CA VAL A 39 19.27 7.54 27.55
C VAL A 39 20.62 7.96 26.98
N VAL A 40 20.84 7.79 25.67
CA VAL A 40 22.13 8.09 25.02
C VAL A 40 22.42 9.59 25.03
N VAL A 41 21.43 10.41 24.67
CA VAL A 41 21.57 11.88 24.66
C VAL A 41 21.79 12.40 26.07
N SER A 42 21.00 11.96 27.05
CA SER A 42 21.17 12.39 28.44
C SER A 42 22.52 11.95 29.01
N TYR A 43 22.95 10.72 28.75
CA TYR A 43 24.26 10.23 29.16
C TYR A 43 25.40 11.07 28.56
N THR A 44 25.29 11.38 27.27
CA THR A 44 26.27 12.21 26.54
C THR A 44 26.30 13.63 27.10
N LEU A 45 25.14 14.27 27.30
CA LEU A 45 25.05 15.62 27.88
C LEU A 45 25.57 15.66 29.32
N LEU A 46 25.27 14.65 30.14
CA LEU A 46 25.79 14.55 31.50
C LEU A 46 27.31 14.42 31.51
N HIS A 47 27.89 13.65 30.60
CA HIS A 47 29.35 13.52 30.48
C HIS A 47 29.99 14.79 29.93
N LEU A 48 29.38 15.46 28.96
CA LEU A 48 29.83 16.76 28.48
C LEU A 48 29.79 17.83 29.57
N TYR A 49 28.74 17.85 30.37
CA TYR A 49 28.60 18.79 31.49
C TYR A 49 29.59 18.49 32.62
N ARG A 50 29.73 17.22 33.02
CA ARG A 50 30.62 16.79 34.10
C ARG A 50 32.10 16.89 33.76
N ASN A 51 32.45 16.61 32.51
CA ASN A 51 33.83 16.63 32.02
C ASN A 51 34.11 17.91 31.21
N ARG A 52 33.34 18.98 31.44
CA ARG A 52 33.58 20.27 30.81
C ARG A 52 34.89 20.82 31.35
N ASP A 53 35.79 21.21 30.44
CA ASP A 53 37.05 21.85 30.79
C ASP A 53 36.78 23.14 31.59
N ASP A 54 37.30 23.19 32.81
CA ASP A 54 37.22 24.34 33.71
C ASP A 54 38.51 25.19 33.68
N GLY A 55 39.43 24.89 32.76
CA GLY A 55 40.73 25.54 32.63
C GLY A 55 41.77 25.07 33.65
N THR A 56 41.46 24.05 34.44
CA THR A 56 42.42 23.39 35.32
C THR A 56 42.87 22.06 34.73
N ASP A 57 44.18 21.83 34.67
CA ASP A 57 44.74 20.60 34.14
C ASP A 57 44.23 19.41 34.98
N PRO A 58 43.54 18.42 34.38
CA PRO A 58 42.93 17.34 35.14
C PRO A 58 44.02 16.56 35.86
N LYS A 59 43.95 16.52 37.21
CA LYS A 59 44.94 15.80 38.02
C LYS A 59 44.98 14.32 37.63
N GLY A 60 46.06 13.91 36.96
CA GLY A 60 46.32 12.52 36.57
C GLY A 60 45.78 12.11 35.20
N PHE A 61 45.42 13.04 34.32
CA PHE A 61 45.12 12.75 32.92
C PHE A 61 46.32 13.11 32.03
N GLU A 62 47.14 12.11 31.69
CA GLU A 62 48.16 12.28 30.64
C GLU A 62 47.47 12.19 29.28
N ALA A 63 47.22 13.36 28.66
CA ALA A 63 46.70 13.40 27.31
C ALA A 63 47.72 12.74 26.35
N PRO A 64 47.28 11.84 25.46
CA PRO A 64 48.18 11.17 24.53
C PRO A 64 48.90 12.21 23.65
N GLN A 65 50.23 12.11 23.57
CA GLN A 65 51.04 13.01 22.75
C GLN A 65 51.22 12.46 21.33
N LEU A 66 51.40 13.36 20.36
CA LEU A 66 51.68 13.00 18.97
C LEU A 66 52.96 12.17 18.89
N GLY A 67 52.84 10.92 18.42
CA GLY A 67 53.95 9.98 18.28
C GLY A 67 53.97 8.84 19.31
N GLU A 68 53.12 8.91 20.35
CA GLU A 68 52.92 7.80 21.28
C GLU A 68 51.79 6.89 20.80
N LEU A 69 51.99 5.57 20.85
CA LEU A 69 50.91 4.62 20.62
C LEU A 69 49.92 4.73 21.79
N PRO A 70 48.61 4.84 21.53
CA PRO A 70 47.62 4.89 22.60
C PRO A 70 47.72 3.62 23.45
N THR A 71 48.27 3.74 24.65
CA THR A 71 48.15 2.70 25.66
C THR A 71 46.74 2.83 26.22
N GLY A 72 45.76 2.25 25.52
CA GLY A 72 44.35 2.34 25.87
C GLY A 72 44.16 2.13 27.38
N GLN A 73 43.33 2.95 28.02
CA GLN A 73 43.16 2.98 29.48
C GLN A 73 42.91 1.56 30.01
N SER A 74 43.99 0.92 30.46
CA SER A 74 44.05 -0.47 30.89
C SER A 74 43.40 -0.58 32.26
N GLY A 75 42.08 -0.71 32.28
CA GLY A 75 41.34 -0.89 33.52
C GLY A 75 39.87 -1.22 33.27
N GLY A 76 39.53 -2.51 33.19
CA GLY A 76 38.19 -3.06 33.42
C GLY A 76 37.03 -2.57 32.55
N LYS A 77 37.27 -1.73 31.52
CA LYS A 77 36.22 -1.07 30.72
C LYS A 77 35.71 -1.88 29.52
N SER A 78 36.35 -2.99 29.14
CA SER A 78 35.89 -3.84 28.04
C SER A 78 34.52 -4.46 28.32
N SER A 79 34.23 -4.82 29.57
CA SER A 79 32.92 -5.36 29.98
C SER A 79 31.77 -4.40 29.69
N LYS A 80 31.99 -3.08 29.80
CA LYS A 80 30.97 -2.06 29.48
C LYS A 80 30.68 -2.00 27.98
N LEU A 81 31.71 -2.17 27.15
CA LEU A 81 31.59 -2.21 25.70
C LEU A 81 30.85 -3.47 25.24
N PHE A 82 31.18 -4.63 25.80
CA PHE A 82 30.45 -5.87 25.53
C PHE A 82 29.00 -5.82 26.03
N LEU A 83 28.75 -5.18 27.18
CA LEU A 83 27.40 -5.01 27.69
C LEU A 83 26.56 -4.09 26.80
N SER A 84 27.09 -2.94 26.38
CA SER A 84 26.34 -2.01 25.51
C SER A 84 26.09 -2.60 24.13
N PHE A 85 27.10 -3.27 23.55
CA PHE A 85 26.96 -3.95 22.27
C PHE A 85 25.98 -5.12 22.36
N GLY A 86 26.11 -5.96 23.40
CA GLY A 86 25.22 -7.10 23.62
C GLY A 86 23.77 -6.67 23.85
N LEU A 87 23.55 -5.63 24.68
CA LEU A 87 22.21 -5.08 24.91
C LEU A 87 21.61 -4.51 23.63
N SER A 88 22.39 -3.75 22.85
CA SER A 88 21.94 -3.22 21.57
C SER A 88 21.60 -4.34 20.58
N ALA A 89 22.44 -5.37 20.48
CA ALA A 89 22.19 -6.52 19.61
C ALA A 89 20.90 -7.25 19.99
N ILE A 90 20.67 -7.49 21.29
CA ILE A 90 19.43 -8.11 21.78
C ILE A 90 18.21 -7.27 21.38
N ILE A 91 18.24 -5.95 21.65
CA ILE A 91 17.12 -5.05 21.30
C ILE A 91 16.83 -5.10 19.80
N VAL A 92 17.86 -4.96 18.97
CA VAL A 92 17.70 -4.95 17.50
C VAL A 92 17.17 -6.29 16.99
N ILE A 93 17.75 -7.41 17.44
CA ILE A 93 17.30 -8.75 17.02
C ILE A 93 15.84 -8.98 17.44
N SER A 94 15.46 -8.60 18.65
CA SER A 94 14.07 -8.71 19.11
C SER A 94 13.11 -7.86 18.27
N LEU A 95 13.48 -6.62 17.94
CA LEU A 95 12.67 -5.75 17.07
C LEU A 95 12.55 -6.30 15.64
N VAL A 96 13.62 -6.88 15.10
CA VAL A 96 13.61 -7.51 13.76
C VAL A 96 12.68 -8.72 13.75
N VAL A 97 12.79 -9.63 14.72
CA VAL A 97 11.91 -10.81 14.80
C VAL A 97 10.45 -10.40 14.97
N TYR A 98 10.17 -9.43 15.83
CA TYR A 98 8.82 -8.90 16.02
C TYR A 98 8.27 -8.24 14.76
N SER A 99 9.06 -7.37 14.10
CA SER A 99 8.68 -6.71 12.85
C SER A 99 8.43 -7.70 11.73
N TYR A 100 9.26 -8.73 11.61
CA TYR A 100 9.11 -9.76 10.59
C TYR A 100 7.84 -10.59 10.81
N GLY A 101 7.51 -10.93 12.05
CA GLY A 101 6.26 -11.64 12.38
C GLY A 101 5.02 -10.85 11.98
N LEU A 102 4.99 -9.54 12.23
CA LEU A 102 3.88 -8.67 11.82
C LEU A 102 3.85 -8.41 10.30
N LEU A 103 5.01 -8.38 9.64
CA LEU A 103 5.07 -8.28 8.18
C LEU A 103 4.48 -9.52 7.53
N LEU A 104 4.84 -10.71 8.02
CA LEU A 104 4.28 -11.97 7.52
C LEU A 104 2.75 -12.04 7.66
N TYR A 105 2.21 -11.48 8.74
CA TYR A 105 0.77 -11.35 8.93
C TYR A 105 0.11 -10.50 7.83
N VAL A 106 0.71 -9.34 7.51
CA VAL A 106 0.22 -8.45 6.46
C VAL A 106 0.40 -9.06 5.06
N GLU A 107 1.52 -9.71 4.79
CA GLU A 107 1.83 -10.28 3.48
C GLU A 107 0.94 -11.48 3.13
N GLN A 108 0.70 -12.37 4.09
CA GLN A 108 -0.16 -13.54 3.86
C GLN A 108 -1.63 -13.14 3.76
N GLY A 109 -2.04 -12.17 4.57
CA GLY A 109 -3.44 -11.79 4.70
C GLY A 109 -4.34 -12.95 5.13
N PRO A 110 -5.66 -12.75 5.06
CA PRO A 110 -6.63 -13.80 5.34
C PRO A 110 -6.43 -14.99 4.40
N SER A 111 -6.12 -16.18 4.92
CA SER A 111 -5.85 -17.38 4.12
C SER A 111 -7.12 -18.14 3.69
N GLY A 112 -7.03 -18.78 2.51
CA GLY A 112 -8.09 -19.28 1.62
C GLY A 112 -9.18 -20.25 2.10
N ASP A 113 -9.37 -20.50 3.41
CA ASP A 113 -10.45 -21.39 3.90
C ASP A 113 -11.58 -20.65 4.63
N VAL A 114 -11.32 -19.43 5.12
CA VAL A 114 -12.34 -18.51 5.67
C VAL A 114 -12.85 -17.52 4.61
N ALA A 115 -12.44 -17.76 3.37
CA ALA A 115 -12.21 -16.75 2.35
C ALA A 115 -13.20 -16.79 1.17
N ASP A 116 -14.12 -17.74 1.12
CA ASP A 116 -14.92 -18.00 -0.09
C ASP A 116 -16.31 -17.34 -0.08
N GLU A 117 -16.81 -16.84 1.06
CA GLU A 117 -18.16 -16.25 1.12
C GLU A 117 -18.20 -14.73 1.40
N GLN A 118 -17.09 -14.10 1.80
CA GLN A 118 -17.05 -12.68 2.24
C GLN A 118 -15.83 -11.89 1.75
N ASN A 119 -15.11 -12.38 0.74
CA ASN A 119 -13.99 -11.63 0.17
C ASN A 119 -14.42 -10.97 -1.13
N MET A 120 -14.40 -9.64 -1.12
CA MET A 120 -14.50 -8.84 -2.33
C MET A 120 -13.15 -8.85 -3.05
N GLU A 121 -13.13 -9.24 -4.32
CA GLU A 121 -11.99 -9.01 -5.19
C GLU A 121 -12.30 -7.88 -6.17
N VAL A 122 -11.37 -6.93 -6.27
CA VAL A 122 -11.45 -5.82 -7.23
C VAL A 122 -10.15 -5.76 -8.01
N GLU A 123 -10.26 -5.76 -9.33
CA GLU A 123 -9.12 -5.48 -10.19
C GLU A 123 -8.89 -3.97 -10.26
N VAL A 124 -7.65 -3.55 -10.02
CA VAL A 124 -7.21 -2.15 -10.05
C VAL A 124 -6.25 -1.97 -11.21
N VAL A 125 -6.62 -1.13 -12.18
CA VAL A 125 -5.81 -0.85 -13.36
C VAL A 125 -5.30 0.58 -13.32
N GLY A 126 -3.98 0.75 -13.33
CA GLY A 126 -3.32 2.05 -13.47
C GLY A 126 -3.13 2.43 -14.94
N ILE A 127 -3.65 3.61 -15.32
CA ILE A 127 -3.52 4.22 -16.65
C ILE A 127 -3.10 5.68 -16.45
N GLN A 128 -2.22 6.25 -17.26
CA GLN A 128 -1.90 7.68 -17.20
C GLN A 128 -3.17 8.52 -17.47
N PHE A 129 -3.75 9.26 -16.51
CA PHE A 129 -3.42 9.42 -15.08
C PHE A 129 -4.66 9.20 -14.20
N ILE A 130 -5.35 8.08 -14.42
CA ILE A 130 -6.57 7.65 -13.73
C ILE A 130 -6.39 6.27 -13.09
N TRP A 131 -7.25 5.95 -12.14
CA TRP A 131 -7.40 4.59 -11.63
C TRP A 131 -8.74 4.01 -12.09
N GLN A 132 -8.70 2.81 -12.65
CA GLN A 132 -9.90 2.07 -13.02
C GLN A 132 -10.08 0.88 -12.08
N PHE A 133 -11.31 0.65 -11.65
CA PHE A 133 -11.69 -0.42 -10.75
C PHE A 133 -12.73 -1.30 -11.43
N ASN A 134 -12.40 -2.59 -11.61
CA ASN A 134 -13.30 -3.56 -12.21
C ASN A 134 -13.77 -4.54 -11.13
N TYR A 135 -15.09 -4.72 -11.05
CA TYR A 135 -15.75 -5.59 -10.09
C TYR A 135 -16.25 -6.87 -10.80
N ASP A 136 -16.41 -7.96 -10.04
CA ASP A 136 -16.83 -9.26 -10.58
C ASP A 136 -18.22 -9.25 -11.23
N ASN A 137 -19.13 -8.38 -10.78
CA ASN A 137 -20.44 -8.18 -11.39
C ASN A 137 -20.40 -7.44 -12.74
N GLY A 138 -19.20 -7.11 -13.26
CA GLY A 138 -18.99 -6.40 -14.52
C GLY A 138 -19.08 -4.88 -14.42
N VAL A 139 -19.30 -4.33 -13.22
CA VAL A 139 -19.24 -2.89 -12.99
C VAL A 139 -17.80 -2.43 -13.16
N GLN A 140 -17.66 -1.23 -13.73
CA GLN A 140 -16.39 -0.53 -13.81
C GLN A 140 -16.58 0.90 -13.29
N THR A 141 -15.70 1.33 -12.40
CA THR A 141 -15.65 2.71 -11.93
C THR A 141 -14.28 3.33 -12.24
N THR A 142 -14.24 4.66 -12.29
CA THR A 142 -13.03 5.44 -12.51
C THR A 142 -12.84 6.40 -11.35
N ASP A 143 -11.64 6.46 -10.80
CA ASP A 143 -11.19 7.32 -9.71
C ASP A 143 -11.97 7.19 -8.38
N THR A 144 -12.93 6.26 -8.28
CA THR A 144 -13.59 5.91 -7.02
C THR A 144 -13.76 4.39 -6.90
N LEU A 145 -13.18 3.82 -5.85
CA LEU A 145 -13.37 2.44 -5.43
C LEU A 145 -14.42 2.40 -4.31
N TYR A 146 -15.55 1.75 -4.54
CA TYR A 146 -16.59 1.55 -3.53
C TYR A 146 -16.37 0.20 -2.86
N VAL A 147 -16.40 0.17 -1.53
CA VAL A 147 -16.20 -1.06 -0.75
C VAL A 147 -17.05 -1.04 0.52
N PRO A 148 -17.45 -2.22 1.05
CA PRO A 148 -18.14 -2.32 2.32
C PRO A 148 -17.17 -2.13 3.49
N GLN A 149 -17.67 -1.55 4.58
CA GLN A 149 -16.99 -1.50 5.87
C GLN A 149 -16.86 -2.90 6.48
N GLY A 150 -15.76 -3.15 7.19
CA GLY A 150 -15.61 -4.35 8.03
C GLY A 150 -15.27 -5.63 7.28
N GLU A 151 -15.31 -5.61 5.95
CA GLU A 151 -14.95 -6.75 5.11
C GLU A 151 -13.50 -6.71 4.62
N VAL A 152 -13.02 -7.87 4.21
CA VAL A 152 -11.72 -8.03 3.57
C VAL A 152 -11.86 -7.71 2.09
N VAL A 153 -11.24 -6.60 1.68
CA VAL A 153 -11.13 -6.22 0.27
C VAL A 153 -9.79 -6.67 -0.27
N ARG A 154 -9.80 -7.51 -1.30
CA ARG A 154 -8.63 -7.95 -2.06
C ARG A 154 -8.50 -7.14 -3.33
N LEU A 155 -7.28 -6.71 -3.61
CA LEU A 155 -6.97 -5.94 -4.80
C LEU A 155 -5.97 -6.71 -5.67
N ALA A 156 -6.36 -6.96 -6.91
CA ALA A 156 -5.48 -7.42 -7.97
C ALA A 156 -5.04 -6.20 -8.79
N VAL A 157 -3.80 -5.73 -8.58
CA VAL A 157 -3.32 -4.44 -9.07
C VAL A 157 -2.39 -4.64 -10.27
N THR A 158 -2.71 -3.99 -11.39
CA THR A 158 -1.95 -4.07 -12.64
C THR A 158 -1.90 -2.71 -13.34
N SER A 159 -1.25 -2.63 -14.51
CA SER A 159 -1.23 -1.44 -15.35
C SER A 159 -1.36 -1.77 -16.83
N ASP A 160 -2.02 -0.87 -17.57
CA ASP A 160 -2.15 -0.95 -19.03
C ASP A 160 -1.03 -0.19 -19.78
N ASP A 161 -0.19 0.58 -19.11
CA ASP A 161 0.81 1.44 -19.77
C ASP A 161 2.21 1.43 -19.14
N VAL A 162 2.40 2.09 -18.00
CA VAL A 162 3.70 2.29 -17.34
C VAL A 162 3.65 1.79 -15.89
N TRP A 163 4.76 1.91 -15.17
CA TRP A 163 4.75 1.56 -13.76
C TRP A 163 3.99 2.62 -12.97
N HIS A 164 3.07 2.17 -12.13
CA HIS A 164 2.38 2.97 -11.14
C HIS A 164 2.52 2.32 -9.76
N ASN A 165 2.02 2.99 -8.73
CA ASN A 165 1.95 2.43 -7.38
C ASN A 165 0.67 2.91 -6.72
N PHE A 166 -0.32 2.03 -6.62
CA PHE A 166 -1.59 2.31 -5.98
C PHE A 166 -1.36 2.40 -4.48
N GLY A 167 -1.77 3.49 -3.82
CA GLY A 167 -1.64 3.59 -2.37
C GLY A 167 -2.71 4.44 -1.70
N ALA A 168 -3.28 3.90 -0.62
CA ALA A 168 -4.18 4.60 0.30
C ALA A 168 -3.52 4.72 1.69
N PRO A 169 -2.90 5.87 2.02
CA PRO A 169 -2.03 5.99 3.19
C PRO A 169 -2.74 5.83 4.55
N GLU A 170 -4.03 6.16 4.64
CA GLU A 170 -4.80 5.99 5.87
C GLU A 170 -5.10 4.51 6.17
N LEU A 171 -5.39 3.75 5.12
CA LEU A 171 -5.60 2.30 5.20
C LEU A 171 -4.28 1.51 5.25
N ARG A 172 -3.13 2.17 5.00
CA ARG A 172 -1.79 1.59 4.94
C ARG A 172 -1.63 0.47 3.91
N VAL A 173 -2.44 0.53 2.85
CA VAL A 173 -2.36 -0.38 1.72
C VAL A 173 -1.59 0.30 0.58
N LYS A 174 -0.67 -0.45 -0.03
CA LYS A 174 0.01 -0.05 -1.25
C LYS A 174 0.36 -1.28 -2.10
N ALA A 175 0.33 -1.15 -3.42
CA ALA A 175 0.75 -2.19 -4.35
C ALA A 175 1.26 -1.57 -5.66
N ASP A 176 2.29 -2.19 -6.23
CA ASP A 176 2.86 -1.75 -7.50
C ASP A 176 1.93 -2.20 -8.64
N ALA A 177 1.63 -1.28 -9.56
CA ALA A 177 0.84 -1.54 -10.74
C ALA A 177 1.81 -1.67 -11.92
N ILE A 178 2.06 -2.90 -12.36
CA ILE A 178 3.14 -3.23 -13.30
C ILE A 178 2.52 -3.85 -14.57
N PRO A 179 2.84 -3.32 -15.77
CA PRO A 179 2.30 -3.87 -17.00
C PRO A 179 2.68 -5.33 -17.22
N GLY A 180 1.66 -6.18 -17.43
CA GLY A 180 1.81 -7.59 -17.74
C GLY A 180 1.90 -8.53 -16.53
N GLU A 181 1.78 -8.02 -15.30
CA GLU A 181 1.68 -8.82 -14.08
C GLU A 181 0.65 -8.23 -13.10
N TYR A 182 0.26 -9.03 -12.10
CA TYR A 182 -0.67 -8.62 -11.05
C TYR A 182 0.03 -8.67 -9.69
N SER A 183 0.13 -7.51 -9.05
CA SER A 183 0.45 -7.43 -7.62
C SER A 183 -0.81 -7.64 -6.82
N HIS A 184 -0.72 -8.39 -5.72
CA HIS A 184 -1.88 -8.68 -4.88
C HIS A 184 -1.70 -8.00 -3.53
N THR A 185 -2.75 -7.34 -3.05
CA THR A 185 -2.79 -6.76 -1.71
C THR A 185 -4.21 -6.85 -1.15
N TRP A 186 -4.39 -6.48 0.10
CA TRP A 186 -5.69 -6.49 0.75
C TRP A 186 -5.77 -5.40 1.80
N PHE A 187 -6.97 -5.06 2.24
CA PHE A 187 -7.19 -4.20 3.41
C PHE A 187 -8.54 -4.50 4.05
N ILE A 188 -8.74 -3.96 5.26
CA ILE A 188 -10.03 -3.89 5.94
C ILE A 188 -10.20 -2.44 6.35
N ALA A 189 -11.34 -1.85 6.01
CA ALA A 189 -11.72 -0.51 6.44
C ALA A 189 -12.77 -0.61 7.55
N ASN A 190 -12.40 -0.25 8.77
CA ASN A 190 -13.29 -0.38 9.94
C ASN A 190 -14.22 0.81 10.14
N GLU A 191 -14.06 1.89 9.38
CA GLU A 191 -14.85 3.12 9.51
C GLU A 191 -15.31 3.53 8.12
N THR A 192 -16.60 3.86 7.99
CA THR A 192 -17.15 4.46 6.77
C THR A 192 -16.53 5.82 6.50
N GLY A 193 -16.49 6.21 5.23
CA GLY A 193 -15.93 7.48 4.79
C GLY A 193 -15.16 7.39 3.48
N THR A 194 -14.48 8.47 3.14
CA THR A 194 -13.71 8.59 1.91
C THR A 194 -12.23 8.69 2.24
N TYR A 195 -11.43 7.82 1.64
CA TYR A 195 -9.99 7.73 1.86
C TYR A 195 -9.23 8.08 0.57
N ASP A 196 -8.27 8.98 0.67
CA ASP A 196 -7.48 9.42 -0.49
C ASP A 196 -6.60 8.28 -1.04
N VAL A 197 -6.58 8.14 -2.37
CA VAL A 197 -5.64 7.31 -3.12
C VAL A 197 -4.71 8.19 -3.94
N LYS A 198 -3.43 7.82 -3.98
CA LYS A 198 -2.41 8.51 -4.78
C LYS A 198 -1.55 7.50 -5.51
N CYS A 199 -1.02 7.91 -6.66
CA CYS A 199 0.09 7.20 -7.29
C CYS A 199 1.41 7.52 -6.57
N TYR A 200 2.14 6.49 -6.13
CA TYR A 200 3.43 6.62 -5.42
C TYR A 200 4.66 6.31 -6.28
N GLU A 201 4.48 6.04 -7.57
CA GLU A 201 5.56 5.81 -8.53
C GLU A 201 5.50 6.88 -9.62
N LEU A 202 6.65 7.46 -9.99
CA LEU A 202 6.69 8.57 -10.95
C LEU A 202 6.28 8.09 -12.34
N CYS A 203 5.00 8.21 -12.65
CA CYS A 203 4.40 7.63 -13.85
C CYS A 203 4.29 8.62 -15.03
N GLY A 204 4.72 9.88 -14.91
CA GLY A 204 4.72 10.85 -16.01
C GLY A 204 4.35 12.28 -15.60
N SER A 205 4.02 13.11 -16.60
CA SER A 205 3.79 14.55 -16.38
C SER A 205 2.54 14.87 -15.53
N GLY A 206 1.54 13.99 -15.54
CA GLY A 206 0.33 14.09 -14.72
C GLY A 206 0.42 13.34 -13.38
N HIS A 207 1.59 12.81 -13.00
CA HIS A 207 1.75 11.96 -11.82
C HIS A 207 1.13 12.56 -10.54
N SER A 208 1.33 13.86 -10.28
CA SER A 208 0.79 14.51 -9.07
C SER A 208 -0.72 14.71 -9.08
N GLN A 209 -1.38 14.53 -10.23
CA GLN A 209 -2.82 14.63 -10.41
C GLN A 209 -3.48 13.24 -10.48
N MET A 210 -2.69 12.17 -10.47
CA MET A 210 -3.18 10.79 -10.49
C MET A 210 -3.67 10.39 -9.10
N THR A 211 -4.88 10.82 -8.79
CA THR A 211 -5.56 10.61 -7.50
C THR A 211 -6.87 9.87 -7.72
N ALA A 212 -7.28 9.10 -6.72
CA ALA A 212 -8.58 8.45 -6.65
C ALA A 212 -9.06 8.47 -5.20
N GLU A 213 -10.22 7.90 -4.94
CA GLU A 213 -10.79 7.76 -3.60
C GLU A 213 -11.26 6.34 -3.35
N ILE A 214 -11.16 5.87 -2.10
CA ILE A 214 -11.86 4.68 -1.62
C ILE A 214 -13.05 5.16 -0.80
N ASN A 215 -14.26 4.90 -1.28
CA ASN A 215 -15.50 5.17 -0.57
C ASN A 215 -15.91 3.90 0.18
N VAL A 216 -15.79 3.95 1.50
CA VAL A 216 -16.17 2.89 2.42
C VAL A 216 -17.59 3.15 2.90
N MET A 217 -18.48 2.24 2.54
CA MET A 217 -19.92 2.34 2.76
C MET A 217 -20.36 1.36 3.86
N GLU A 218 -21.50 1.60 4.48
CA GLU A 218 -22.15 0.56 5.29
C GLU A 218 -22.48 -0.64 4.38
N GLU A 219 -22.45 -1.85 4.92
CA GLU A 219 -22.63 -3.11 4.17
C GLU A 219 -23.92 -3.08 3.34
N GLU A 220 -25.05 -2.66 3.92
CA GLU A 220 -26.32 -2.63 3.19
C GLU A 220 -26.35 -1.58 2.06
N GLU A 221 -25.68 -0.44 2.24
CA GLU A 221 -25.60 0.60 1.20
C GLU A 221 -24.70 0.15 0.05
N PHE A 222 -23.62 -0.56 0.38
CA PHE A 222 -22.74 -1.17 -0.61
C PHE A 222 -23.50 -2.21 -1.45
N ASP A 223 -24.24 -3.12 -0.82
CA ASP A 223 -25.00 -4.16 -1.52
C ASP A 223 -26.02 -3.57 -2.49
N GLU A 224 -26.78 -2.57 -2.05
CA GLU A 224 -27.74 -1.85 -2.91
C GLU A 224 -27.06 -1.20 -4.12
N TRP A 225 -25.89 -0.58 -3.89
CA TRP A 225 -25.08 0.00 -4.96
C TRP A 225 -24.58 -1.07 -5.93
N TYR A 226 -24.03 -2.17 -5.40
CA TYR A 226 -23.42 -3.26 -6.17
C TYR A 226 -24.43 -3.95 -7.07
N GLU A 227 -25.61 -4.29 -6.55
CA GLU A 227 -26.69 -4.91 -7.33
C GLU A 227 -27.18 -3.98 -8.44
N LYS A 228 -27.46 -2.71 -8.10
CA LYS A 228 -27.99 -1.72 -9.04
C LYS A 228 -27.00 -1.40 -10.14
N ALA A 229 -25.72 -1.24 -9.80
CA ALA A 229 -24.67 -0.96 -10.75
C ALA A 229 -24.50 -2.13 -11.73
N GLY A 230 -24.49 -3.37 -11.24
CA GLY A 230 -24.39 -4.58 -12.08
C GLY A 230 -25.59 -4.79 -13.00
N ALA A 231 -26.80 -4.49 -12.54
CA ALA A 231 -28.01 -4.56 -13.36
C ALA A 231 -27.92 -3.63 -14.59
N ASN A 232 -27.41 -2.41 -14.41
CA ASN A 232 -27.26 -1.44 -15.51
C ASN A 232 -26.26 -1.88 -16.58
N VAL A 233 -25.24 -2.66 -16.22
CA VAL A 233 -24.28 -3.22 -17.19
C VAL A 233 -24.97 -4.25 -18.09
N THR A 234 -25.86 -5.07 -17.54
CA THR A 234 -26.57 -6.15 -18.24
C THR A 234 -27.65 -5.62 -19.20
N GLU A 235 -28.21 -4.43 -18.95
CA GLU A 235 -29.27 -3.82 -19.77
C GLU A 235 -28.78 -3.00 -20.99
N THR A 236 -27.48 -3.03 -21.32
CA THR A 236 -26.98 -2.32 -22.52
C THR A 236 -27.72 -2.79 -23.78
N PRO A 237 -28.45 -1.91 -24.51
CA PRO A 237 -29.35 -2.35 -25.56
C PRO A 237 -28.56 -2.98 -26.71
N THR A 238 -28.96 -4.19 -27.10
CA THR A 238 -28.57 -4.76 -28.40
C THR A 238 -28.96 -3.76 -29.49
N PRO A 239 -28.04 -3.33 -30.38
CA PRO A 239 -28.41 -2.46 -31.48
C PRO A 239 -29.50 -3.16 -32.27
N THR A 240 -30.69 -2.57 -32.28
CA THR A 240 -31.80 -3.06 -33.08
C THR A 240 -31.35 -2.96 -34.54
N PRO A 241 -31.46 -4.02 -35.36
CA PRO A 241 -31.20 -3.88 -36.78
C PRO A 241 -32.17 -2.84 -37.33
N ASP A 242 -31.66 -1.69 -37.74
CA ASP A 242 -32.45 -0.67 -38.42
C ASP A 242 -33.08 -1.29 -39.66
N ASP A 243 -34.40 -1.50 -39.59
CA ASP A 243 -35.26 -1.81 -40.72
C ASP A 243 -35.38 -0.56 -41.59
N HIS A 244 -34.37 -0.32 -42.43
CA HIS A 244 -34.53 0.55 -43.58
C HIS A 244 -35.00 -0.27 -44.79
N GLY A 245 -36.30 -0.58 -44.77
CA GLY A 245 -37.09 -0.82 -45.96
C GLY A 245 -36.97 0.37 -46.93
N GLY A 246 -36.71 0.06 -48.19
CA GLY A 246 -36.18 0.99 -49.18
C GLY A 246 -37.19 1.95 -49.80
N ASP A 247 -36.61 2.94 -50.46
CA ASP A 247 -37.18 3.57 -51.64
C ASP A 247 -36.05 3.69 -52.69
N GLU A 248 -36.28 3.03 -53.83
CA GLU A 248 -35.50 3.19 -55.06
C GLU A 248 -35.86 4.55 -55.66
N ASP A 249 -34.87 5.40 -55.94
CA ASP A 249 -35.01 6.34 -57.04
C ASP A 249 -33.66 6.63 -57.70
N GLU A 250 -33.68 6.54 -59.02
CA GLU A 250 -32.53 6.54 -59.91
C GLU A 250 -31.95 7.94 -60.13
N GLY A 251 -30.62 8.04 -60.32
CA GLY A 251 -30.05 9.00 -61.27
C GLY A 251 -28.76 9.71 -60.89
N GLY A 252 -27.69 9.42 -61.65
CA GLY A 252 -26.67 10.42 -62.04
C GLY A 252 -25.31 10.32 -61.35
N GLY A 253 -24.33 9.74 -62.04
CA GLY A 253 -23.01 9.43 -61.50
C GLY A 253 -21.90 10.48 -61.65
N HIS A 254 -20.91 10.35 -60.76
CA HIS A 254 -19.46 10.58 -60.92
C HIS A 254 -18.87 10.20 -59.54
N GLY A 255 -18.08 9.15 -59.34
CA GLY A 255 -16.93 8.69 -60.13
C GLY A 255 -15.65 9.17 -59.46
N SER A 256 -15.22 8.53 -58.35
CA SER A 256 -13.80 8.19 -58.06
C SER A 256 -13.59 7.66 -56.62
N GLN A 257 -13.42 6.35 -56.51
CA GLN A 257 -12.65 5.66 -55.46
C GLN A 257 -11.71 4.70 -56.19
N PRO A 258 -10.46 4.53 -55.74
CA PRO A 258 -10.10 3.28 -55.07
C PRO A 258 -9.06 3.52 -53.94
N ALA A 259 -8.75 2.62 -53.00
CA ALA A 259 -9.26 1.30 -52.62
C ALA A 259 -8.58 0.90 -51.29
N HIS A 260 -9.36 0.24 -50.44
CA HIS A 260 -9.08 -1.01 -49.70
C HIS A 260 -7.77 -1.23 -48.94
N GLY A 261 -7.97 -1.63 -47.67
CA GLY A 261 -7.10 -2.51 -46.92
C GLY A 261 -7.81 -3.08 -45.69
N ASP A 262 -8.87 -3.88 -45.89
CA ASP A 262 -9.37 -4.79 -44.86
C ASP A 262 -8.65 -6.14 -44.98
N ALA A 263 -8.11 -6.63 -43.87
CA ALA A 263 -8.17 -8.03 -43.42
C ALA A 263 -7.11 -8.29 -42.34
N ALA A 264 -7.55 -8.68 -41.14
CA ALA A 264 -7.49 -10.10 -40.74
C ALA A 264 -7.64 -10.25 -39.22
N THR A 265 -8.78 -10.81 -38.84
CA THR A 265 -9.03 -11.63 -37.65
C THR A 265 -8.03 -12.78 -37.54
N ASN A 266 -7.55 -13.07 -36.32
CA ASN A 266 -7.17 -14.38 -35.75
C ASN A 266 -6.29 -14.10 -34.52
N ALA A 267 -6.28 -14.84 -33.42
CA ALA A 267 -7.07 -15.92 -32.88
C ALA A 267 -6.48 -16.15 -31.47
N ARG A 268 -7.31 -16.56 -30.51
CA ARG A 268 -6.87 -17.14 -29.24
C ARG A 268 -5.87 -18.26 -29.47
N MET A 269 -4.76 -18.25 -28.72
CA MET A 269 -4.00 -19.46 -28.41
C MET A 269 -3.56 -19.37 -26.96
N GLY A 270 -4.22 -20.15 -26.10
CA GLY A 270 -3.65 -20.51 -24.82
C GLY A 270 -2.44 -21.40 -25.00
N VAL A 271 -1.47 -21.27 -24.11
CA VAL A 271 -0.48 -22.31 -23.83
C VAL A 271 -0.29 -22.34 -22.33
N ALA A 272 -0.76 -23.44 -21.74
CA ALA A 272 -0.32 -23.92 -20.44
C ALA A 272 1.10 -24.51 -20.56
N ALA A 273 1.96 -24.17 -19.61
CA ALA A 273 2.92 -25.05 -18.94
C ALA A 273 3.58 -24.28 -17.79
#